data_AF-A0A5C7I388-F1
#
_entry.id   AF-A0A5C7I388-F1
#
_cell.length_a   1.000
_cell.length_b   1.000
_cell.length_c   1.000
_cell.angle_alpha   90.00
_cell.angle_beta   90.00
_cell.angle_gamma   90.00
#
_symmetry.space_group_name_H-M   'P 1'
#
loop_
_entity.id
_entity.type
_entity.pdbx_description
1 polymer ?
#
loop_
_entity_poly.entity_id
_entity_poly.type
_entity_poly.pdbx_seq_one_letter_code
_entity_poly.pdbx_strand_id
1 'polypeptide(L)'
;MEDKSSVPQKSVKWLEDLSKGTISHDLELITLDNIRTIEACQGYIRCNFIVPIHLADKDGNWQVGAMATLVDAVGAATVYSFGGRIKATADFNISFYSTAKIQIEVRRRDNGEVIAFGKQWMAQVSML
;
A
#
# COMPACT_ATOMS: atom_id res chain seq x y z
N MET A 1 -19.06 -11.64 23.37
CA MET A 1 -18.52 -12.70 22.50
C MET A 1 -17.04 -12.40 22.30
N GLU A 2 -16.16 -13.25 22.79
CA GLU A 2 -14.71 -13.09 22.63
C GLU A 2 -14.31 -13.31 21.17
N ASP A 3 -13.57 -12.36 20.60
CA ASP A 3 -13.03 -12.44 19.25
C ASP A 3 -11.93 -13.52 19.19
N LYS A 4 -12.29 -14.69 18.65
CA LYS A 4 -11.44 -15.87 18.47
C LYS A 4 -10.32 -15.70 17.44
N SER A 5 -10.21 -14.55 16.76
CA SER A 5 -9.16 -14.35 15.76
C SER A 5 -7.77 -14.30 16.39
N SER A 6 -6.80 -14.92 15.71
CA SER A 6 -5.39 -14.91 16.12
C SER A 6 -4.80 -13.50 16.00
N VAL A 7 -3.71 -13.23 16.71
CA VAL A 7 -3.05 -11.90 16.67
C VAL A 7 -2.68 -11.49 15.23
N PRO A 8 -2.10 -12.36 14.37
CA PRO A 8 -1.89 -12.04 12.97
C PRO A 8 -3.17 -11.70 12.22
N GLN A 9 -4.28 -12.42 12.45
CA GLN A 9 -5.56 -12.13 11.81
C GLN A 9 -6.13 -10.77 12.22
N LYS A 10 -6.02 -10.42 13.52
CA LYS A 10 -6.41 -9.09 14.03
C LYS A 10 -5.59 -7.99 13.40
N SER A 11 -4.28 -8.23 13.23
CA SER A 11 -3.39 -7.29 12.56
C SER A 11 -3.71 -7.11 11.07
N VAL A 12 -4.04 -8.18 10.36
CA VAL A 12 -4.46 -8.08 8.95
C VAL A 12 -5.75 -7.29 8.84
N LYS A 13 -6.73 -7.61 9.69
CA LYS A 13 -7.99 -6.87 9.74
C LYS A 13 -7.76 -5.38 10.00
N TRP A 14 -6.87 -5.03 10.92
CA TRP A 14 -6.53 -3.63 11.20
C TRP A 14 -5.93 -2.92 9.98
N LEU A 15 -5.02 -3.57 9.25
CA LEU A 15 -4.44 -3.01 8.03
C LEU A 15 -5.50 -2.85 6.92
N GLU A 16 -6.44 -3.78 6.81
CA GLU A 16 -7.59 -3.68 5.90
C GLU A 16 -8.58 -2.58 6.30
N ASP A 17 -8.82 -2.40 7.59
CA ASP A 17 -9.69 -1.36 8.10
C ASP A 17 -9.07 0.04 7.88
N LEU A 18 -7.73 0.15 7.95
CA LEU A 18 -7.00 1.35 7.53
C LEU A 18 -7.16 1.63 6.03
N SER A 19 -6.98 0.63 5.17
CA SER A 19 -7.08 0.84 3.72
C SER A 19 -8.51 1.16 3.25
N LYS A 20 -9.52 0.74 3.99
CA LYS A 20 -10.93 1.09 3.76
C LYS A 20 -11.34 2.42 4.41
N GLY A 21 -10.44 3.06 5.17
CA GLY A 21 -10.72 4.29 5.94
C GLY A 21 -11.72 4.11 7.08
N THR A 22 -11.96 2.88 7.52
CA THR A 22 -12.85 2.59 8.66
C THR A 22 -12.29 3.17 9.95
N ILE A 23 -10.96 3.27 10.05
CA ILE A 23 -10.23 3.71 11.24
C ILE A 23 -9.09 4.71 10.95
N SER A 24 -8.96 5.16 9.69
CA SER A 24 -7.80 5.93 9.22
C SER A 24 -8.09 7.42 9.09
N HIS A 25 -7.03 8.23 9.04
CA HIS A 25 -7.10 9.61 8.56
C HIS A 25 -7.02 9.66 7.02
N ASP A 26 -7.46 10.75 6.38
CA ASP A 26 -7.59 10.88 4.90
C ASP A 26 -6.34 10.42 4.12
N LEU A 27 -5.14 10.69 4.66
CA LEU A 27 -3.87 10.32 4.04
C LEU A 27 -3.65 8.80 3.94
N GLU A 28 -3.99 8.06 4.98
CA GLU A 28 -3.82 6.60 5.04
C GLU A 28 -4.81 5.90 4.11
N LEU A 29 -6.06 6.39 4.04
CA LEU A 29 -7.08 5.88 3.12
C LEU A 29 -6.61 5.99 1.66
N ILE A 30 -6.13 7.16 1.27
CA ILE A 30 -5.73 7.41 -0.12
C ILE A 30 -4.46 6.62 -0.47
N THR A 31 -3.55 6.44 0.50
CA THR A 31 -2.23 5.83 0.27
C THR A 31 -2.26 4.30 0.28
N LEU A 32 -3.11 3.71 1.11
CA LEU A 32 -3.22 2.26 1.26
C LEU A 32 -4.26 1.65 0.32
N ASP A 33 -4.89 2.47 -0.54
CA ASP A 33 -5.86 2.01 -1.52
C ASP A 33 -5.30 0.87 -2.38
N ASN A 34 -6.02 -0.25 -2.44
CA ASN A 34 -5.63 -1.50 -3.11
C ASN A 34 -4.49 -2.32 -2.49
N ILE A 35 -4.06 -2.06 -1.25
CA ILE A 35 -3.15 -2.98 -0.55
C ILE A 35 -3.84 -4.34 -0.31
N ARG A 36 -3.13 -5.44 -0.60
CA ARG A 36 -3.62 -6.81 -0.40
C ARG A 36 -2.63 -7.63 0.39
N THR A 37 -3.03 -8.12 1.55
CA THR A 37 -2.22 -9.07 2.31
C THR A 37 -2.21 -10.43 1.61
N ILE A 38 -1.02 -10.95 1.36
CA ILE A 38 -0.79 -12.27 0.74
C ILE A 38 -0.51 -13.32 1.81
N GLU A 39 0.24 -12.92 2.85
CA GLU A 39 0.65 -13.81 3.93
C GLU A 39 0.81 -12.99 5.21
N ALA A 40 0.39 -13.57 6.34
CA ALA A 40 0.59 -12.96 7.65
C ALA A 40 0.88 -14.05 8.70
N CYS A 41 2.02 -13.89 9.34
CA CYS A 41 2.52 -14.70 10.45
C CYS A 41 2.89 -13.77 11.60
N GLN A 42 3.19 -14.34 12.77
CA GLN A 42 3.62 -13.53 13.91
C GLN A 42 4.94 -12.82 13.59
N GLY A 43 4.91 -11.47 13.59
CA GLY A 43 6.08 -10.64 13.27
C GLY A 43 6.45 -10.60 11.77
N TYR A 44 5.59 -11.09 10.88
CA TYR A 44 5.82 -11.04 9.43
C TYR A 44 4.51 -10.81 8.68
N ILE A 45 4.48 -9.81 7.81
CA ILE A 45 3.36 -9.57 6.89
C ILE A 45 3.93 -9.32 5.50
N ARG A 46 3.36 -10.01 4.51
CA ARG A 46 3.65 -9.80 3.09
C ARG A 46 2.41 -9.27 2.39
N CYS A 47 2.57 -8.13 1.74
CA CYS A 47 1.51 -7.50 0.96
C CYS A 47 1.90 -7.39 -0.52
N ASN A 48 0.90 -7.41 -1.39
CA ASN A 48 0.99 -6.89 -2.74
C ASN A 48 0.34 -5.52 -2.77
N PHE A 49 0.94 -4.60 -3.53
CA PHE A 49 0.44 -3.27 -3.74
C PHE A 49 0.66 -2.87 -5.19
N ILE A 50 -0.39 -2.36 -5.82
CA ILE A 50 -0.33 -1.78 -7.16
C ILE A 50 -0.47 -0.29 -6.96
N VAL A 51 0.54 0.47 -7.39
CA VAL A 51 0.54 1.93 -7.19
C VAL A 51 -0.58 2.56 -8.02
N PRO A 52 -1.62 3.14 -7.38
CA PRO A 52 -2.69 3.82 -8.08
C PRO A 52 -2.22 5.15 -8.67
N ILE A 53 -2.89 5.61 -9.72
CA ILE A 53 -2.49 6.81 -10.48
C ILE A 53 -2.52 8.10 -9.64
N HIS A 54 -3.40 8.18 -8.64
CA HIS A 54 -3.47 9.36 -7.76
C HIS A 54 -2.30 9.46 -6.78
N LEU A 55 -1.51 8.39 -6.63
CA LEU A 55 -0.24 8.41 -5.89
C LEU A 55 0.97 8.63 -6.80
N ALA A 56 0.75 9.00 -8.06
CA ALA A 56 1.82 9.42 -8.96
C ALA A 56 2.19 10.89 -8.72
N ASP A 57 3.47 11.23 -8.85
CA ASP A 57 3.94 12.59 -9.02
C ASP A 57 3.71 13.07 -10.46
N LYS A 58 4.07 14.33 -10.73
CA LYS A 58 3.96 14.94 -12.05
C LYS A 58 4.74 14.22 -13.17
N ASP A 59 5.72 13.38 -12.81
CA ASP A 59 6.60 12.66 -13.73
C ASP A 59 6.19 11.18 -13.89
N GLY A 60 5.06 10.80 -13.25
CA GLY A 60 4.49 9.45 -13.28
C GLY A 60 5.20 8.46 -12.36
N ASN A 61 5.99 8.93 -11.39
CA ASN A 61 6.60 8.08 -10.37
C ASN A 61 5.70 8.01 -9.14
N TRP A 62 5.77 6.92 -8.40
CA TRP A 62 5.16 6.79 -7.10
C TRP A 62 5.73 7.86 -6.15
N GLN A 63 4.84 8.67 -5.56
CA GLN A 63 5.20 9.68 -4.58
C GLN A 63 5.92 9.04 -3.39
N VAL A 64 7.11 9.55 -3.08
CA VAL A 64 7.96 9.03 -1.99
C VAL A 64 7.30 9.13 -0.61
N GLY A 65 6.46 10.15 -0.39
CA GLY A 65 5.67 10.29 0.84
C GLY A 65 4.60 9.20 0.96
N ALA A 66 3.90 8.88 -0.13
CA ALA A 66 2.94 7.78 -0.15
C ALA A 66 3.64 6.43 0.06
N MET A 67 4.83 6.23 -0.52
CA MET A 67 5.63 5.03 -0.27
C MET A 67 6.02 4.91 1.21
N ALA A 68 6.46 6.02 1.83
CA ALA A 68 6.81 6.04 3.25
C ALA A 68 5.62 5.69 4.15
N THR A 69 4.45 6.30 3.93
CA THR A 69 3.22 6.01 4.69
C THR A 69 2.81 4.54 4.54
N LEU A 70 2.91 3.97 3.32
CA LEU A 70 2.60 2.55 3.12
C LEU A 70 3.57 1.63 3.88
N VAL A 71 4.87 1.94 3.85
CA VAL A 71 5.88 1.17 4.60
C VAL A 71 5.65 1.28 6.11
N ASP A 72 5.30 2.47 6.62
CA ASP A 72 4.98 2.68 8.04
C ASP A 72 3.75 1.86 8.46
N ALA A 73 2.67 1.91 7.70
CA ALA A 73 1.45 1.15 8.01
C ALA A 73 1.68 -0.37 8.02
N VAL A 74 2.42 -0.90 7.04
CA VAL A 74 2.78 -2.34 7.01
C VAL A 74 3.72 -2.69 8.16
N GLY A 75 4.65 -1.80 8.51
CA GLY A 75 5.53 -1.95 9.67
C GLY A 75 4.76 -2.01 10.99
N ALA A 76 3.83 -1.08 11.19
CA ALA A 76 2.95 -1.04 12.35
C ALA A 76 2.09 -2.31 12.46
N ALA A 77 1.52 -2.77 11.34
CA ALA A 77 0.81 -4.04 11.28
C ALA A 77 1.73 -5.21 11.66
N THR A 78 2.96 -5.25 11.15
CA THR A 78 3.92 -6.32 11.47
C THR A 78 4.26 -6.35 12.96
N VAL A 79 4.40 -5.20 13.61
CA VAL A 79 4.60 -5.11 15.07
C VAL A 79 3.34 -5.54 15.83
N TYR A 80 2.16 -5.16 15.34
CA TYR A 80 0.88 -5.58 15.91
C TYR A 80 0.72 -7.11 15.84
N SER A 81 1.07 -7.73 14.71
CA SER A 81 0.99 -9.19 14.52
C SER A 81 1.89 -9.97 15.50
N PHE A 82 2.94 -9.34 16.05
CA PHE A 82 3.81 -9.93 17.06
C PHE A 82 3.29 -9.76 18.49
N GLY A 83 2.93 -8.52 18.87
CA GLY A 83 2.70 -8.13 20.26
C GLY A 83 1.23 -7.91 20.65
N GLY A 84 0.30 -8.02 19.70
CA GLY A 84 -1.13 -7.80 19.95
C GLY A 84 -1.51 -6.38 20.35
N ARG A 85 -0.59 -5.41 20.16
CA ARG A 85 -0.81 -3.99 20.45
C ARG A 85 -0.25 -3.14 19.32
N ILE A 86 -1.01 -2.11 18.94
CA ILE A 86 -0.53 -1.04 18.07
C ILE A 86 0.48 -0.22 18.87
N LYS A 87 1.58 0.15 18.23
CA LYS A 87 2.64 0.99 18.80
C LYS A 87 2.87 2.19 17.90
N ALA A 88 3.29 3.30 18.49
CA ALA A 88 3.72 4.47 17.73
C ALA A 88 5.12 4.24 17.14
N THR A 89 5.31 4.64 15.89
CA THR A 89 6.62 4.71 15.25
C THR A 89 7.44 5.82 15.92
N ALA A 90 8.55 5.46 16.56
CA ALA A 90 9.43 6.40 17.26
C ALA A 90 10.55 6.94 16.37
N ASP A 91 10.99 6.14 15.40
CA ASP A 91 12.01 6.48 14.42
C ASP A 91 11.65 5.79 13.10
N PHE A 92 11.81 6.51 11.98
CA PHE A 92 11.50 6.01 10.66
C PHE A 92 12.59 6.42 9.67
N ASN A 93 13.28 5.42 9.13
CA ASN A 93 14.28 5.61 8.08
C ASN A 93 13.90 4.78 6.85
N ILE A 94 13.98 5.41 5.68
CA ILE A 94 13.72 4.76 4.40
C ILE A 94 14.77 5.20 3.40
N SER A 95 15.24 4.25 2.58
CA SER A 95 16.20 4.49 1.50
C SER A 95 15.54 4.21 0.16
N PHE A 96 15.62 5.17 -0.77
CA PHE A 96 15.07 5.06 -2.11
C PHE A 96 16.20 4.74 -3.09
N TYR A 97 16.17 3.53 -3.66
CA TYR A 97 17.22 3.06 -4.58
C TYR A 97 16.94 3.41 -6.04
N SER A 98 15.67 3.61 -6.41
CA SER A 98 15.24 3.99 -7.76
C SER A 98 13.82 4.56 -7.74
N THR A 99 13.44 5.23 -8.83
CA THR A 99 12.06 5.68 -9.04
C THR A 99 11.17 4.49 -9.41
N ALA A 100 10.05 4.32 -8.70
CA ALA A 100 9.02 3.36 -9.07
C ALA A 100 7.98 4.04 -9.96
N LYS A 101 7.86 3.63 -11.23
CA LYS A 101 6.81 4.17 -12.13
C LYS A 101 5.49 3.45 -11.92
N ILE A 102 4.39 4.20 -12.05
CA ILE A 102 3.04 3.61 -12.04
C ILE A 102 2.88 2.63 -13.21
N GLN A 103 2.13 1.56 -12.95
CA GLN A 103 1.82 0.53 -13.95
C GLN A 103 0.43 0.79 -14.52
N ILE A 104 0.29 0.65 -15.84
CA ILE A 104 -1.00 0.73 -16.52
C ILE A 104 -1.63 -0.66 -16.51
N GLU A 105 -2.82 -0.79 -15.94
CA GLU A 105 -3.66 -1.98 -16.08
C GLU A 105 -4.74 -1.75 -17.13
N VAL A 106 -4.81 -2.63 -18.13
CA VAL A 106 -5.91 -2.67 -19.09
C VAL A 106 -6.91 -3.72 -18.62
N ARG A 107 -8.14 -3.28 -18.37
CA ARG A 107 -9.24 -4.14 -17.90
C ARG A 107 -10.32 -4.27 -18.96
N ARG A 108 -10.88 -5.47 -19.07
CA ARG A 108 -12.10 -5.71 -19.83
C ARG A 108 -13.26 -4.93 -19.22
N ARG A 109 -14.06 -4.29 -20.07
CA ARG A 109 -15.16 -3.41 -19.63
C ARG A 109 -16.29 -4.16 -18.94
N ASP A 110 -16.59 -5.37 -19.41
CA ASP A 110 -17.73 -6.18 -18.99
C ASP A 110 -17.54 -6.85 -17.62
N ASN A 111 -16.35 -7.38 -17.35
CA ASN A 111 -16.08 -8.17 -16.14
C ASN A 111 -14.94 -7.61 -15.26
N GLY A 112 -14.27 -6.54 -15.67
CA GLY A 112 -13.16 -5.94 -14.93
C GLY A 112 -11.87 -6.78 -14.91
N GLU A 113 -11.82 -7.88 -15.67
CA GLU A 113 -10.67 -8.77 -15.79
C GLU A 113 -9.47 -8.00 -16.37
N VAL A 114 -8.32 -8.08 -15.70
CA VAL A 114 -7.08 -7.49 -16.21
C VAL A 114 -6.56 -8.34 -17.36
N ILE A 115 -6.41 -7.74 -18.54
CA ILE A 115 -5.96 -8.42 -19.76
C ILE A 115 -4.57 -7.98 -20.23
N ALA A 116 -4.06 -6.87 -19.72
CA ALA A 116 -2.69 -6.45 -19.97
C ALA A 116 -2.16 -5.56 -18.85
N PHE A 117 -0.84 -5.61 -18.70
CA PHE A 117 -0.07 -4.70 -17.88
C PHE A 117 0.96 -3.98 -18.75
N GLY A 118 1.07 -2.66 -18.63
CA GLY A 118 2.04 -1.86 -19.37
C GLY A 118 2.82 -0.92 -18.44
N LYS A 119 4.07 -0.63 -18.81
CA LYS A 119 4.83 0.51 -18.28
C LYS A 119 5.03 1.47 -19.43
N GLN A 120 4.46 2.67 -19.35
CA GLN A 120 4.61 3.68 -20.40
C GLN A 120 5.47 4.83 -19.88
N TRP A 121 6.45 5.23 -20.69
CA TRP A 121 7.31 6.39 -20.44
C TRP A 121 6.91 7.48 -21.43
N MET A 122 6.39 8.60 -20.93
CA MET A 122 6.15 9.79 -21.74
C MET A 122 7.16 10.84 -21.29
N ALA A 123 7.91 11.40 -22.23
CA ALA A 123 8.73 12.59 -22.01
C ALA A 123 8.08 13.76 -22.76
N GLN A 124 8.18 14.96 -22.20
CA GLN A 124 7.72 16.17 -22.88
C GLN A 124 8.67 16.46 -24.04
N VAL A 125 8.20 16.28 -25.27
CA VAL A 125 8.91 16.79 -26.45
C VAL A 125 8.61 18.27 -26.52
N SER A 126 9.58 19.11 -26.16
CA SER A 126 9.50 20.54 -26.45
C SER A 126 9.65 20.68 -27.96
N MET A 127 8.61 21.12 -28.66
CA MET A 127 8.80 21.65 -30.01
C MET A 127 9.48 23.02 -29.84
N LEU A 128 10.71 23.14 -30.36
CA LEU A 128 11.36 24.42 -30.61
C LEU A 128 10.69 25.11 -31.80
#